data_AF-A0A143WNG0-F1
#
_entry.id   AF-A0A143WNG0-F1
#
_cell.length_a   1.000
_cell.length_b   1.000
_cell.length_c   1.000
_cell.angle_alpha   90.00
_cell.angle_beta   90.00
_cell.angle_gamma   90.00
#
_symmetry.space_group_name_H-M   'P 1'
#
loop_
_entity.id
_entity.type
_entity.pdbx_description
1 polymer ?
#
loop_
_entity_poly.entity_id
_entity_poly.type
_entity_poly.pdbx_seq_one_letter_code
_entity_poly.pdbx_strand_id
1 'polypeptide(L)'
;MKHRRLLPKLGRRGSHRRAMLRNLARSLALHGRIYTTLGRAKALRRFAVAAVSLRARYGISPALLTSSGRVSVRKAFRRRGDQAAMCSVALL
;
A
#
# COMPACT_ATOMS: atom_id res chain seq x y z
N MET A 1 2.14 25.22 6.49
CA MET A 1 1.94 23.77 6.23
C MET A 1 1.30 23.56 4.86
N LYS A 2 1.54 22.43 4.18
CA LYS A 2 0.79 22.10 2.95
C LYS A 2 -0.50 21.35 3.31
N HIS A 3 -1.63 22.09 3.36
CA HIS A 3 -2.95 21.54 3.67
C HIS A 3 -3.42 20.55 2.57
N ARG A 4 -4.25 19.57 2.94
CA ARG A 4 -4.92 18.60 2.03
C ARG A 4 -4.01 17.65 1.23
N ARG A 5 -2.85 17.26 1.76
CA ARG A 5 -2.04 16.21 1.12
C ARG A 5 -2.60 14.82 1.38
N LEU A 6 -3.19 14.19 0.35
CA LEU A 6 -3.75 12.84 0.46
C LEU A 6 -2.68 11.72 0.49
N LEU A 7 -1.47 11.96 -0.02
CA LEU A 7 -0.40 10.95 -0.05
C LEU A 7 0.82 11.43 0.74
N PRO A 8 1.36 10.60 1.65
CA PRO A 8 2.61 10.91 2.32
C PRO A 8 3.78 10.88 1.32
N LYS A 9 4.75 11.79 1.49
CA LYS A 9 5.95 11.83 0.64
C LYS A 9 6.94 10.69 0.91
N LEU A 10 6.81 9.98 2.04
CA LEU A 10 7.64 8.83 2.44
C LEU A 10 9.16 9.08 2.41
N GLY A 11 9.60 10.35 2.33
CA GLY A 11 11.01 10.73 2.21
C GLY A 11 11.71 10.29 0.92
N ARG A 12 10.98 9.92 -0.15
CA ARG A 12 11.56 9.34 -1.39
C ARG A 12 11.16 10.13 -2.64
N ARG A 13 12.06 10.14 -3.64
CA ARG A 13 11.80 10.71 -4.98
C ARG A 13 10.67 9.94 -5.70
N GLY A 14 10.01 10.60 -6.67
CA GLY A 14 8.80 10.10 -7.31
C GLY A 14 8.95 8.76 -8.06
N SER A 15 10.08 8.52 -8.73
CA SER A 15 10.40 7.25 -9.39
C SER A 15 10.56 6.11 -8.38
N HIS A 16 11.45 6.28 -7.41
CA HIS A 16 11.68 5.31 -6.34
C HIS A 16 10.38 4.99 -5.58
N ARG A 17 9.58 6.01 -5.26
CA ARG A 17 8.30 5.82 -4.56
C ARG A 17 7.34 4.93 -5.35
N ARG A 18 7.26 5.09 -6.68
CA ARG A 18 6.42 4.24 -7.55
C ARG A 18 6.91 2.79 -7.55
N ALA A 19 8.22 2.57 -7.70
CA ALA A 19 8.81 1.23 -7.66
C ALA A 19 8.57 0.53 -6.31
N MET A 20 8.77 1.26 -5.21
CA MET A 20 8.49 0.75 -3.86
C MET A 20 7.03 0.31 -3.68
N LEU A 21 6.06 1.11 -4.12
CA LEU A 21 4.64 0.77 -3.99
C LEU A 21 4.26 -0.46 -4.84
N ARG A 22 4.84 -0.59 -6.04
CA ARG A 22 4.68 -1.80 -6.88
C ARG A 22 5.20 -3.04 -6.17
N ASN A 23 6.39 -2.96 -5.57
CA ASN A 23 6.97 -4.09 -4.85
C ASN A 23 6.12 -4.47 -3.63
N LEU A 24 5.63 -3.49 -2.87
CA LEU A 24 4.73 -3.76 -1.73
C LEU A 24 3.39 -4.37 -2.18
N ALA A 25 2.83 -3.93 -3.30
CA ALA A 25 1.61 -4.52 -3.85
C ALA A 25 1.84 -5.97 -4.29
N ARG A 26 2.99 -6.28 -4.91
CA ARG A 26 3.39 -7.64 -5.25
C ARG A 26 3.56 -8.51 -4.00
N SER A 27 4.25 -8.03 -2.98
CA SER A 27 4.39 -8.77 -1.71
C SER A 27 3.04 -8.99 -1.01
N LEU A 28 2.13 -8.01 -1.08
CA LEU A 28 0.77 -8.17 -0.55
C LEU A 28 0.00 -9.25 -1.31
N ALA A 29 0.12 -9.30 -2.63
CA ALA A 29 -0.51 -10.32 -3.47
C ALA A 29 0.06 -11.73 -3.22
N LEU A 30 1.38 -11.83 -2.98
CA LEU A 30 2.04 -13.13 -2.73
C LEU A 30 1.77 -13.69 -1.34
N HIS A 31 1.79 -12.85 -0.30
CA HIS A 31 1.74 -13.31 1.09
C HIS A 31 0.37 -13.10 1.77
N GLY A 32 -0.57 -12.41 1.10
CA GLY A 32 -1.90 -12.08 1.65
C GLY A 32 -1.89 -11.03 2.78
N ARG A 33 -0.78 -10.92 3.53
CA ARG A 33 -0.60 -9.96 4.62
C ARG A 33 0.86 -9.51 4.74
N ILE A 34 1.07 -8.22 4.96
CA ILE A 34 2.40 -7.63 5.17
C ILE A 34 2.41 -6.66 6.35
N TYR A 35 3.56 -6.55 7.03
CA TYR A 35 3.80 -5.57 8.09
C TYR A 35 4.66 -4.43 7.54
N THR A 36 4.14 -3.20 7.56
CA THR A 36 4.84 -2.01 7.04
C THR A 36 4.58 -0.80 7.94
N THR A 37 5.18 0.36 7.66
CA THR A 37 4.88 1.57 8.44
C THR A 37 3.51 2.15 8.09
N LEU A 38 2.89 2.85 9.03
CA LEU A 38 1.56 3.46 8.84
C LEU A 38 1.49 4.39 7.61
N GLY A 39 2.53 5.16 7.35
CA GLY A 39 2.61 6.01 6.15
C GLY A 39 2.64 5.20 4.85
N ARG A 40 3.42 4.12 4.81
CA ARG A 40 3.51 3.22 3.64
C ARG A 40 2.19 2.50 3.40
N ALA A 41 1.55 2.03 4.48
CA ALA A 41 0.25 1.34 4.41
C ALA A 41 -0.86 2.25 3.85
N LYS A 42 -0.94 3.52 4.29
CA LYS A 42 -1.91 4.50 3.76
C LYS A 42 -1.70 4.76 2.26
N ALA A 43 -0.45 4.86 1.82
CA ALA A 43 -0.13 5.05 0.40
C ALA A 43 -0.46 3.80 -0.43
N LEU A 44 -0.12 2.61 0.09
CA LEU A 44 -0.39 1.32 -0.57
C LEU A 44 -1.88 1.07 -0.77
N ARG A 45 -2.73 1.38 0.22
CA ARG A 45 -4.19 1.24 0.11
C ARG A 45 -4.75 2.02 -1.08
N ARG A 46 -4.33 3.27 -1.28
CA ARG A 46 -4.80 4.08 -2.43
C ARG A 46 -4.28 3.54 -3.76
N PHE A 47 -3.03 3.07 -3.78
CA PHE A 47 -2.43 2.46 -4.98
C PHE A 47 -3.16 1.19 -5.40
N ALA A 48 -3.44 0.29 -4.45
CA ALA A 48 -4.13 -0.97 -4.71
C ALA A 48 -5.59 -0.75 -5.14
N VAL A 49 -6.33 0.16 -4.49
CA VAL A 49 -7.71 0.50 -4.91
C VAL A 49 -7.74 1.03 -6.34
N ALA A 50 -6.82 1.94 -6.68
CA ALA A 50 -6.74 2.47 -8.04
C ALA A 50 -6.43 1.38 -9.09
N ALA A 51 -5.56 0.42 -8.76
CA ALA A 51 -5.26 -0.70 -9.64
C ALA A 51 -6.49 -1.59 -9.90
N VAL A 52 -7.28 -1.90 -8.85
CA VAL A 52 -8.52 -2.67 -8.97
C VAL A 52 -9.57 -1.90 -9.78
N SER A 53 -9.75 -0.61 -9.52
CA SER A 53 -10.72 0.22 -10.26
C SER A 53 -10.39 0.35 -11.74
N LEU A 54 -9.11 0.51 -12.10
CA LEU A 54 -8.69 0.57 -13.50
C LEU A 54 -8.95 -0.75 -14.23
N ARG A 55 -8.70 -1.89 -13.56
CA ARG A 55 -9.01 -3.20 -14.10
C ARG A 55 -10.51 -3.39 -14.32
N ALA A 56 -11.34 -3.02 -13.35
CA ALA A 56 -12.79 -3.15 -13.45
C ALA A 56 -13.39 -2.27 -14.57
N ARG A 57 -12.83 -1.08 -14.83
CA ARG A 57 -13.35 -0.15 -15.85
C ARG A 57 -12.84 -0.41 -17.26
N TYR A 58 -11.58 -0.82 -17.41
CA TYR A 58 -10.92 -0.86 -18.71
C TYR A 58 -10.34 -2.24 -19.07
N GLY A 59 -10.45 -3.24 -18.21
CA GLY A 59 -9.85 -4.57 -18.45
C GLY A 59 -8.32 -4.59 -18.46
N ILE A 60 -7.67 -3.44 -18.29
CA ILE A 60 -6.21 -3.30 -18.32
C ILE A 60 -5.61 -4.00 -17.10
N SER A 61 -4.72 -4.95 -17.35
CA SER A 61 -3.99 -5.68 -16.32
C SER A 61 -2.73 -4.90 -15.91
N PRO A 62 -2.64 -4.28 -14.72
CA PRO A 62 -1.38 -3.75 -14.22
C PRO A 62 -0.54 -4.90 -13.62
N ALA A 63 -0.28 -5.94 -14.41
CA ALA A 63 0.65 -7.06 -14.17
C ALA A 63 0.63 -7.85 -12.85
N LEU A 64 -0.13 -7.50 -11.81
CA LEU A 64 -0.37 -8.32 -10.60
C LEU A 64 -1.46 -7.63 -9.77
N LEU A 65 -2.64 -8.25 -9.63
CA LEU A 65 -3.54 -8.20 -8.46
C LEU A 65 -4.77 -9.06 -8.80
N THR A 66 -4.78 -10.29 -8.25
CA THR A 66 -5.91 -11.22 -8.34
C THR A 66 -6.92 -10.92 -7.24
N SER A 67 -8.20 -11.03 -7.60
CA SER A 67 -9.41 -10.93 -6.77
C SER A 67 -9.75 -9.54 -6.22
N SER A 68 -11.03 -9.23 -6.34
CA SER A 68 -11.79 -8.12 -5.78
C SER A 68 -11.76 -8.10 -4.23
N GLY A 69 -10.58 -8.00 -3.65
CA GLY A 69 -10.39 -7.91 -2.20
C GLY A 69 -10.40 -6.47 -1.70
N ARG A 70 -11.03 -6.22 -0.55
CA ARG A 70 -10.92 -4.95 0.16
C ARG A 70 -9.57 -4.93 0.89
N VAL A 71 -8.67 -4.00 0.53
CA VAL A 71 -7.41 -3.81 1.26
C VAL A 71 -7.69 -3.18 2.63
N SER A 72 -7.51 -3.97 3.69
CA SER A 72 -7.61 -3.52 5.07
C SER A 72 -6.26 -3.09 5.62
N VAL A 73 -6.25 -2.01 6.41
CA VAL A 73 -5.06 -1.54 7.12
C VAL A 73 -5.40 -1.44 8.59
N ARG A 74 -4.78 -2.28 9.42
CA ARG A 74 -4.91 -2.24 10.88
C ARG A 74 -3.61 -1.77 11.50
N LYS A 75 -3.68 -0.80 12.41
CA LYS A 75 -2.52 -0.36 13.21
C LYS A 75 -2.16 -1.50 14.16
N ALA A 76 -0.92 -1.95 14.11
CA ALA A 76 -0.42 -3.06 14.92
C ALA A 76 0.75 -2.54 15.77
N PHE A 77 0.55 -2.42 17.08
CA PHE A 77 1.60 -1.96 17.98
C PHE A 77 2.50 -3.15 18.35
N ARG A 78 3.52 -3.46 17.54
CA ARG A 78 4.59 -4.37 17.97
C ARG A 78 5.68 -3.55 18.65
N ARG A 79 6.08 -3.92 19.88
CA ARG A 79 7.29 -3.41 20.53
C ARG A 79 8.51 -4.02 19.83
N ARG A 80 9.20 -3.26 18.99
CA ARG A 80 10.60 -3.53 18.64
C ARG A 80 11.36 -2.21 18.65
N GLY A 81 12.38 -2.18 19.51
CA GLY A 81 13.56 -1.30 19.49
C GLY A 81 13.31 0.13 19.07
N ASP A 82 13.33 0.39 17.76
CA ASP A 82 13.42 1.74 17.26
C ASP A 82 12.48 1.99 16.07
N GLN A 83 11.68 3.05 16.25
CA GLN A 83 11.05 3.91 15.24
C GLN A 83 9.87 3.35 14.39
N ALA A 84 8.73 4.03 14.59
CA ALA A 84 7.50 4.08 13.80
C ALA A 84 6.42 3.00 14.04
N ALA A 85 5.18 3.48 14.17
CA ALA A 85 3.98 2.64 14.22
C ALA A 85 3.91 1.73 12.98
N MET A 86 4.00 0.42 13.22
CA MET A 86 3.79 -0.62 12.23
C MET A 86 2.27 -0.79 12.01
N CYS A 87 1.87 -1.02 10.78
CA CYS A 87 0.52 -1.42 10.38
C CYS A 87 0.62 -2.78 9.70
N SER A 88 -0.32 -3.66 10.02
CA SER A 88 -0.57 -4.83 9.20
C SER A 88 -1.54 -4.47 8.08
N VAL A 89 -1.14 -4.72 6.84
CA VAL A 89 -2.00 -4.60 5.66
C VAL A 89 -2.40 -6.01 5.25
N ALA A 90 -3.69 -6.26 5.08
CA ALA A 90 -4.23 -7.55 4.68
C ALA A 90 -5.26 -7.36 3.55
N LEU A 91 -5.27 -8.28 2.60
CA LEU A 91 -6.37 -8.44 1.67
C LEU A 91 -7.52 -9.16 2.42
N LEU A 92 -8.72 -8.59 2.35
CA LEU A 92 -9.98 -9.19 2.82
C LEU A 92 -10.88 -9.51 1.64
#